data_AF-A0A352J538-F1
#
_entry.id   AF-A0A352J538-F1
#
_cell.length_a   1.000
_cell.length_b   1.000
_cell.length_c   1.000
_cell.angle_alpha   90.00
_cell.angle_beta   90.00
_cell.angle_gamma   90.00
#
_symmetry.space_group_name_H-M   'P 1'
#
loop_
_entity.id
_entity.type
_entity.pdbx_description
1 polymer ?
#
loop_
_entity_poly.entity_id
_entity_poly.type
_entity_poly.pdbx_seq_one_letter_code
_entity_poly.pdbx_strand_id
1 'polypeptide(L)'
;HQKLIEEAPSASIDSKTREQMGKLAVKFAQSIGYYSAGTIEFILDEDGSYYFMEMNTRIQVEHPVTEMITGVDLIEWQIRIALGEKLRLKQKEIRLNGWAIECRVNTEDPQNRFTPQTGFIERVFFPHGDHIRVETGVKDFSVVTPYFDSMIAKIIVHGENRDDCIDKTLNALKEFSISGLKTTVPFCRTVLRSKEFREATYTTHWIDSVFTTDMLESEDEAMMAALAATITYAKEYLQYSSDSPMFKSESLNVWVLNKRINK
;
A
#
# COMPACT_ATOMS: atom_id res chain seq x y z
N HIS A 1 -12.57 -1.08 -9.81
CA HIS A 1 -12.69 -0.11 -8.70
C HIS A 1 -12.29 -0.78 -7.38
N GLN A 2 -10.99 -0.96 -7.16
CA GLN A 2 -10.45 -1.57 -5.93
C GLN A 2 -9.85 -0.45 -5.06
N LYS A 3 -10.10 -0.50 -3.75
CA LYS A 3 -9.47 0.42 -2.78
C LYS A 3 -8.01 0.00 -2.58
N LEU A 4 -7.09 0.96 -2.55
CA LEU A 4 -5.64 0.72 -2.36
C LEU A 4 -5.06 1.47 -1.16
N ILE A 5 -5.59 2.67 -0.88
CA ILE A 5 -5.21 3.50 0.26
C ILE A 5 -6.49 3.98 0.92
N GLU A 6 -6.55 3.85 2.23
CA GLU A 6 -7.66 4.29 3.06
C GLU A 6 -7.13 5.16 4.19
N GLU A 7 -7.89 6.20 4.57
CA GLU A 7 -7.52 7.05 5.69
C GLU A 7 -8.70 7.31 6.64
N ALA A 8 -8.38 7.50 7.91
CA ALA A 8 -9.34 7.90 8.92
C ALA A 8 -8.73 8.95 9.86
N PRO A 9 -9.48 10.03 10.20
CA PRO A 9 -10.75 10.44 9.60
C PRO A 9 -10.59 10.89 8.14
N SER A 10 -11.69 11.25 7.46
CA SER A 10 -11.62 11.85 6.13
C SER A 10 -11.12 13.30 6.23
N ALA A 11 -10.18 13.66 5.33
CA ALA A 11 -9.66 15.02 5.16
C ALA A 11 -10.63 15.95 4.41
N SER A 12 -11.56 15.38 3.65
CA SER A 12 -12.46 16.12 2.77
C SER A 12 -13.72 16.63 3.47
N ILE A 13 -13.92 16.32 4.76
CA ILE A 13 -15.11 16.74 5.53
C ILE A 13 -14.75 17.39 6.87
N ASP A 14 -15.53 18.39 7.25
CA ASP A 14 -15.42 19.04 8.55
C ASP A 14 -16.07 18.21 9.68
N SER A 15 -15.89 18.67 10.93
CA SER A 15 -16.44 18.00 12.11
C SER A 15 -17.97 17.97 12.14
N LYS A 16 -18.62 19.02 11.62
CA LYS A 16 -20.07 19.14 11.58
C LYS A 16 -20.69 18.11 10.62
N THR A 17 -20.15 18.01 9.41
CA THR A 17 -20.58 17.06 8.39
C THR A 17 -20.36 15.64 8.87
N ARG A 18 -19.20 15.36 9.47
CA ARG A 18 -18.89 14.05 10.09
C ARG A 18 -19.90 13.65 11.16
N GLU A 19 -20.29 14.58 12.05
CA GLU A 19 -21.30 14.31 13.08
C GLU A 19 -22.68 14.03 12.47
N GLN A 20 -23.07 14.76 11.42
CA GLN A 20 -24.33 14.56 10.72
C GLN A 20 -24.38 13.19 10.02
N MET A 21 -23.33 12.85 9.27
CA MET A 21 -23.19 11.54 8.61
C MET A 21 -23.23 10.41 9.63
N GLY A 22 -22.52 10.54 10.76
CA GLY A 22 -22.52 9.55 11.83
C GLY A 22 -23.91 9.34 12.46
N LYS A 23 -24.65 10.42 12.73
CA LYS A 23 -26.04 10.33 13.24
C LYS A 23 -26.97 9.65 12.25
N LEU A 24 -26.83 9.97 10.96
CA LEU A 24 -27.63 9.36 9.90
C LEU A 24 -27.33 7.85 9.78
N ALA A 25 -26.04 7.47 9.83
CA ALA A 25 -25.60 6.09 9.80
C ALA A 25 -26.18 5.27 10.98
N VAL A 26 -26.10 5.81 12.21
CA VAL A 26 -26.68 5.15 13.39
C VAL A 26 -28.19 5.02 13.27
N LYS A 27 -28.89 6.07 12.80
CA LYS A 27 -30.36 6.04 12.61
C LYS A 27 -30.77 4.99 11.57
N PHE A 28 -30.02 4.88 10.48
CA PHE A 28 -30.25 3.86 9.45
C PHE A 28 -30.08 2.46 10.05
N ALA A 29 -28.97 2.19 10.73
CA ALA A 29 -28.70 0.90 11.38
C ALA A 29 -29.81 0.53 12.39
N GLN A 30 -30.29 1.49 13.19
CA GLN A 30 -31.39 1.28 14.13
C GLN A 30 -32.70 0.91 13.43
N SER A 31 -33.04 1.57 12.31
CA SER A 31 -34.30 1.33 11.59
C SER A 31 -34.43 -0.08 11.02
N ILE A 32 -33.31 -0.73 10.72
CA ILE A 32 -33.27 -2.11 10.22
C ILE A 32 -32.92 -3.13 11.32
N GLY A 33 -32.77 -2.68 12.57
CA GLY A 33 -32.38 -3.55 13.68
C GLY A 33 -30.99 -4.17 13.54
N TYR A 34 -30.05 -3.48 12.88
CA TYR A 34 -28.71 -4.00 12.65
C TYR A 34 -27.90 -4.10 13.95
N TYR A 35 -27.14 -5.17 14.08
CA TYR A 35 -26.20 -5.42 15.17
C TYR A 35 -24.91 -6.03 14.59
N SER A 36 -23.84 -6.09 15.41
CA SER A 36 -22.47 -6.32 14.95
C SER A 36 -21.86 -5.11 14.22
N ALA A 37 -20.66 -5.25 13.67
CA ALA A 37 -20.01 -4.21 12.87
C ALA A 37 -20.56 -4.19 11.44
N GLY A 38 -20.65 -3.00 10.86
CA GLY A 38 -21.06 -2.78 9.48
C GLY A 38 -20.68 -1.36 9.04
N THR A 39 -20.62 -1.14 7.74
CA THR A 39 -20.20 0.14 7.16
C THR A 39 -21.29 0.69 6.28
N ILE A 40 -21.62 1.97 6.45
CA ILE A 40 -22.51 2.71 5.55
C ILE A 40 -21.63 3.60 4.68
N GLU A 41 -21.69 3.40 3.37
CA GLU A 41 -20.90 4.14 2.41
C GLU A 41 -21.69 5.32 1.85
N PHE A 42 -21.01 6.45 1.73
CA PHE A 42 -21.53 7.68 1.15
C PHE A 42 -20.65 8.12 -0.01
N ILE A 43 -21.24 8.77 -1.01
CA ILE A 43 -20.51 9.55 -2.02
C ILE A 43 -20.60 11.02 -1.62
N LEU A 44 -19.47 11.71 -1.63
CA LEU A 44 -19.38 13.16 -1.43
C LEU A 44 -19.21 13.84 -2.80
N ASP A 45 -20.03 14.84 -3.06
CA ASP A 45 -19.98 15.65 -4.28
C ASP A 45 -19.15 16.93 -4.05
N GLU A 46 -18.75 17.62 -5.13
CA GLU A 46 -17.87 18.80 -5.10
C GLU A 46 -18.48 19.99 -4.33
N ASP A 47 -19.82 20.06 -4.26
CA ASP A 47 -20.55 21.08 -3.49
C ASP A 47 -20.62 20.79 -1.98
N GLY A 48 -20.06 19.65 -1.54
CA GLY A 48 -20.10 19.18 -0.16
C GLY A 48 -21.36 18.39 0.21
N SER A 49 -22.30 18.20 -0.73
CA SER A 49 -23.44 17.31 -0.56
C SER A 49 -22.98 15.86 -0.49
N TYR A 50 -23.64 15.05 0.33
CA TYR A 50 -23.34 13.62 0.45
C TYR A 50 -24.60 12.76 0.30
N TYR A 51 -24.43 11.61 -0.33
CA TYR A 51 -25.52 10.70 -0.67
C TYR A 51 -25.20 9.28 -0.22
N PHE A 52 -26.19 8.59 0.34
CA PHE A 52 -26.07 7.17 0.66
C PHE A 52 -25.82 6.36 -0.62
N MET A 53 -24.83 5.46 -0.58
CA MET A 53 -24.54 4.55 -1.68
C MET A 53 -24.99 3.14 -1.34
N GLU A 54 -24.42 2.55 -0.28
CA GLU A 54 -24.74 1.20 0.16
C GLU A 54 -24.41 0.97 1.63
N MET A 55 -24.86 -0.17 2.16
CA MET A 55 -24.45 -0.66 3.47
C MET A 55 -23.80 -2.04 3.31
N ASN A 56 -22.58 -2.16 3.81
CA ASN A 56 -21.87 -3.42 3.91
C ASN A 56 -22.13 -4.04 5.29
N THR A 57 -22.85 -5.16 5.31
CA THR A 57 -23.27 -5.88 6.52
C THR A 57 -22.20 -6.87 7.03
N ARG A 58 -20.94 -6.43 6.98
CA ARG A 58 -19.76 -7.20 7.39
C ARG A 58 -18.65 -6.26 7.82
N ILE A 59 -17.60 -6.81 8.43
CA ILE A 59 -16.36 -6.07 8.65
C ILE A 59 -15.75 -5.66 7.30
N GLN A 60 -15.21 -4.45 7.25
CA GLN A 60 -14.47 -3.96 6.09
C GLN A 60 -12.99 -4.29 6.21
N VAL A 61 -12.32 -4.40 5.07
CA VAL A 61 -10.87 -4.66 5.03
C VAL A 61 -10.13 -3.53 5.76
N GLU A 62 -10.55 -2.29 5.50
CA GLU A 62 -10.04 -1.03 6.03
C GLU A 62 -10.49 -0.68 7.45
N HIS A 63 -11.11 -1.62 8.19
CA HIS A 63 -11.48 -1.37 9.59
C HIS A 63 -10.31 -0.91 10.50
N PRO A 64 -9.03 -1.34 10.30
CA PRO A 64 -7.95 -0.94 11.17
C PRO A 64 -7.71 0.58 11.22
N VAL A 65 -7.94 1.33 10.14
CA VAL A 65 -7.78 2.81 10.21
C VAL A 65 -8.74 3.43 11.23
N THR A 66 -9.93 2.85 11.40
CA THR A 66 -10.88 3.27 12.43
C THR A 66 -10.41 2.84 13.82
N GLU A 67 -9.92 1.62 13.97
CA GLU A 67 -9.41 1.13 15.26
C GLU A 67 -8.23 1.96 15.76
N MET A 68 -7.29 2.31 14.88
CA MET A 68 -6.08 3.07 15.22
C MET A 68 -6.38 4.47 15.79
N ILE A 69 -7.45 5.13 15.33
CA ILE A 69 -7.82 6.46 15.85
C ILE A 69 -8.86 6.43 16.97
N THR A 70 -9.63 5.34 17.11
CA THR A 70 -10.67 5.21 18.14
C THR A 70 -10.21 4.44 19.38
N GLY A 71 -9.21 3.57 19.24
CA GLY A 71 -8.80 2.59 20.25
C GLY A 71 -9.84 1.49 20.48
N VAL A 72 -10.81 1.32 19.58
CA VAL A 72 -11.85 0.31 19.68
C VAL A 72 -11.50 -0.87 18.78
N ASP A 73 -11.32 -2.06 19.37
CA ASP A 73 -11.18 -3.31 18.62
C ASP A 73 -12.56 -3.78 18.14
N LEU A 74 -12.81 -3.61 16.84
CA LEU A 74 -14.08 -3.93 16.21
C LEU A 74 -14.30 -5.44 16.15
N ILE A 75 -13.25 -6.24 15.94
CA ILE A 75 -13.35 -7.71 15.90
C ILE A 75 -13.74 -8.25 17.29
N GLU A 76 -13.10 -7.75 18.34
CA GLU A 76 -13.44 -8.08 19.73
C GLU A 76 -14.91 -7.77 20.01
N TRP A 77 -15.38 -6.58 19.64
CA TRP A 77 -16.79 -6.19 19.84
C TRP A 77 -17.76 -7.02 19.01
N GLN A 78 -17.40 -7.41 17.78
CA GLN A 78 -18.22 -8.33 16.99
C GLN A 78 -18.42 -9.67 17.73
N ILE A 79 -17.35 -10.22 18.30
CA ILE A 79 -17.41 -11.48 19.06
C ILE A 79 -18.24 -11.30 20.34
N ARG A 80 -17.98 -10.25 21.13
CA ARG A 80 -18.74 -9.96 22.37
C ARG A 80 -20.24 -9.81 22.09
N ILE A 81 -20.61 -9.06 21.06
CA ILE A 81 -22.01 -8.87 20.66
C ILE A 81 -22.63 -10.20 20.20
N ALA A 82 -21.90 -11.02 19.44
CA ALA A 82 -22.37 -12.34 19.01
C ALA A 82 -22.61 -13.29 20.20
N LEU A 83 -21.86 -13.13 21.29
CA LEU A 83 -22.07 -13.84 22.57
C LEU A 83 -23.20 -13.26 23.43
N GLY A 84 -23.91 -12.24 22.94
CA GLY A 84 -25.04 -11.60 23.63
C GLY A 84 -24.62 -10.52 24.63
N GLU A 85 -23.36 -10.10 24.67
CA GLU A 85 -22.95 -8.96 25.48
C GLU A 85 -23.59 -7.67 24.96
N LYS A 86 -24.03 -6.81 25.89
CA LYS A 86 -24.51 -5.47 25.54
C LYS A 86 -23.32 -4.56 25.24
N LEU A 87 -23.41 -3.76 24.19
CA LEU A 87 -22.44 -2.70 23.89
C LEU A 87 -22.41 -1.70 25.06
N ARG A 88 -21.29 -1.65 25.78
CA ARG A 88 -21.11 -0.76 26.94
C ARG A 88 -20.53 0.61 26.56
N LEU A 89 -19.94 0.71 25.37
CA LEU A 89 -19.41 1.94 24.82
C LEU A 89 -20.55 2.90 24.45
N LYS A 90 -20.49 4.12 24.96
CA LYS A 90 -21.40 5.22 24.58
C LYS A 90 -20.74 6.12 23.56
N GLN A 91 -21.55 6.77 22.73
CA GLN A 91 -21.06 7.68 21.68
C GLN A 91 -20.09 8.76 22.20
N LYS A 92 -20.31 9.27 23.43
CA LYS A 92 -19.45 10.28 24.07
C LYS A 92 -18.06 9.78 24.49
N GLU A 93 -17.88 8.46 24.54
CA GLU A 93 -16.61 7.81 24.90
C GLU A 93 -15.77 7.54 23.64
N ILE A 94 -16.37 7.55 22.45
CA ILE A 94 -15.68 7.37 21.18
C ILE A 94 -15.03 8.70 20.78
N ARG A 95 -13.71 8.78 20.93
CA ARG A 95 -12.90 9.92 20.51
C ARG A 95 -12.04 9.53 19.31
N LEU A 96 -11.85 10.46 18.39
CA LEU A 96 -10.92 10.30 17.28
C LEU A 96 -9.61 10.98 17.66
N ASN A 97 -8.54 10.20 17.81
CA ASN A 97 -7.22 10.68 18.19
C ASN A 97 -6.25 10.52 17.03
N GLY A 98 -5.80 11.64 16.46
CA GLY A 98 -4.84 11.65 15.37
C GLY A 98 -5.43 11.23 14.02
N TRP A 99 -4.59 10.61 13.21
CA TRP A 99 -4.88 10.17 11.85
C TRP A 99 -4.33 8.77 11.60
N ALA A 100 -4.99 7.99 10.78
CA ALA A 100 -4.50 6.69 10.35
C ALA A 100 -4.60 6.54 8.83
N ILE A 101 -3.59 5.90 8.24
CA ILE A 101 -3.55 5.53 6.83
C ILE A 101 -3.27 4.03 6.73
N GLU A 102 -4.04 3.34 5.91
CA GLU A 102 -3.80 1.96 5.51
C GLU A 102 -3.40 1.92 4.04
N CYS A 103 -2.37 1.14 3.72
CA CYS A 103 -1.98 0.80 2.36
C CYS A 103 -2.13 -0.70 2.16
N ARG A 104 -2.89 -1.10 1.15
CA ARG A 104 -3.01 -2.50 0.73
C ARG A 104 -1.79 -2.92 -0.07
N VAL A 105 -1.10 -3.94 0.41
CA VAL A 105 0.04 -4.56 -0.26
C VAL A 105 -0.49 -5.72 -1.09
N ASN A 106 -0.73 -5.48 -2.37
CA ASN A 106 -1.13 -6.50 -3.33
C ASN A 106 0.08 -6.94 -4.15
N THR A 107 0.17 -8.22 -4.48
CA THR A 107 1.13 -8.73 -5.46
C THR A 107 0.64 -8.47 -6.86
N GLU A 108 0.75 -7.23 -7.30
CA GLU A 108 0.42 -6.73 -8.63
C GLU A 108 1.61 -5.93 -9.17
N ASP A 109 1.67 -5.76 -10.49
CA ASP A 109 2.68 -4.92 -11.16
C ASP A 109 2.07 -3.59 -11.62
N PRO A 110 2.21 -2.48 -10.86
CA PRO A 110 1.66 -1.19 -11.26
C PRO A 110 2.25 -0.65 -12.58
N GLN A 111 3.49 -1.02 -12.93
CA GLN A 111 4.11 -0.63 -14.21
C GLN A 111 3.51 -1.40 -15.40
N ASN A 112 2.88 -2.54 -15.13
CA ASN A 112 2.19 -3.35 -16.12
C ASN A 112 0.69 -3.43 -15.82
N ARG A 113 0.05 -2.26 -15.69
CA ARG A 113 -1.42 -2.11 -15.51
C ARG A 113 -1.99 -2.94 -14.37
N PHE A 114 -1.28 -3.01 -13.24
CA PHE A 114 -1.68 -3.77 -12.05
C PHE A 114 -1.94 -5.25 -12.34
N THR A 115 -1.19 -5.84 -13.26
CA THR A 115 -1.35 -7.26 -13.57
C THR A 115 -1.02 -8.09 -12.33
N PRO A 116 -1.91 -9.00 -11.87
CA PRO A 116 -1.65 -9.84 -10.72
C PRO A 116 -0.41 -10.71 -10.92
N GLN A 117 0.37 -10.86 -9.85
CA GLN A 117 1.52 -11.73 -9.77
C GLN A 117 1.23 -12.91 -8.86
N THR A 118 1.61 -14.09 -9.34
CA THR A 118 1.56 -15.34 -8.58
C THR A 118 2.94 -15.96 -8.59
N GLY A 119 3.24 -16.75 -7.58
CA GLY A 119 4.56 -17.33 -7.43
C GLY A 119 4.97 -17.40 -5.97
N PHE A 120 6.28 -17.32 -5.77
CA PHE A 120 6.90 -17.60 -4.48
C PHE A 120 7.51 -16.33 -3.90
N ILE A 121 7.23 -16.06 -2.63
CA ILE A 121 7.88 -15.02 -1.85
C ILE A 121 9.19 -15.60 -1.34
N GLU A 122 10.33 -15.15 -1.87
CA GLU A 122 11.63 -15.61 -1.39
C GLU A 122 11.92 -15.08 0.01
N ARG A 123 11.64 -13.79 0.21
CA ARG A 123 11.84 -13.08 1.46
C ARG A 123 10.91 -11.88 1.53
N VAL A 124 10.40 -11.58 2.72
CA VAL A 124 9.58 -10.41 2.99
C VAL A 124 10.00 -9.76 4.30
N PHE A 125 10.19 -8.44 4.26
CA PHE A 125 10.42 -7.62 5.42
C PHE A 125 9.27 -6.63 5.57
N PHE A 126 8.67 -6.64 6.75
CA PHE A 126 7.61 -5.71 7.12
C PHE A 126 8.19 -4.58 7.99
N PRO A 127 7.64 -3.36 7.86
CA PRO A 127 8.01 -2.27 8.76
C PRO A 127 7.58 -2.56 10.19
N HIS A 128 8.27 -1.95 11.16
CA HIS A 128 8.00 -2.13 12.58
C HIS A 128 8.12 -0.81 13.34
N GLY A 129 7.32 -0.64 14.39
CA GLY A 129 7.37 0.55 15.25
C GLY A 129 6.06 0.76 16.00
N ASP A 130 6.08 1.61 17.03
CA ASP A 130 4.94 1.80 17.94
C ASP A 130 3.68 2.33 17.26
N HIS A 131 3.83 3.00 16.12
CA HIS A 131 2.75 3.62 15.34
C HIS A 131 2.40 2.82 14.08
N ILE A 132 2.99 1.64 13.91
CA ILE A 132 2.87 0.79 12.73
C ILE A 132 2.20 -0.53 13.13
N ARG A 133 1.07 -0.81 12.52
CA ARG A 133 0.39 -2.11 12.57
C ARG A 133 0.52 -2.77 11.21
N VAL A 134 0.92 -4.04 11.21
CA VAL A 134 0.95 -4.86 10.00
C VAL A 134 0.01 -6.03 10.19
N GLU A 135 -0.94 -6.19 9.28
CA GLU A 135 -1.76 -7.39 9.17
C GLU A 135 -1.35 -8.15 7.92
N THR A 136 -0.91 -9.39 8.08
CA THR A 136 -0.43 -10.20 6.95
C THR A 136 -0.83 -11.66 7.11
N GLY A 137 -1.09 -12.31 5.97
CA GLY A 137 -1.29 -13.75 5.87
C GLY A 137 -0.07 -14.51 5.35
N VAL A 138 1.06 -13.82 5.13
CA VAL A 138 2.26 -14.40 4.50
C VAL A 138 3.51 -14.23 5.38
N LYS A 139 4.53 -15.00 5.04
CA LYS A 139 5.88 -14.98 5.60
C LYS A 139 6.89 -15.38 4.53
N ASP A 140 8.18 -15.36 4.86
CA ASP A 140 9.23 -15.93 4.02
C ASP A 140 8.82 -17.32 3.48
N PHE A 141 9.07 -17.54 2.20
CA PHE A 141 8.78 -18.79 1.49
C PHE A 141 7.28 -19.11 1.32
N SER A 142 6.40 -18.12 1.47
CA SER A 142 4.97 -18.30 1.17
C SER A 142 4.72 -18.34 -0.34
N VAL A 143 3.64 -19.03 -0.74
CA VAL A 143 3.20 -19.12 -2.14
C VAL A 143 1.94 -18.29 -2.32
N VAL A 144 1.97 -17.38 -3.30
CA VAL A 144 0.80 -16.64 -3.76
C VAL A 144 0.21 -17.37 -4.95
N THR A 145 -0.99 -17.91 -4.77
CA THR A 145 -1.70 -18.71 -5.78
C THR A 145 -2.70 -17.86 -6.57
N PRO A 146 -3.08 -18.25 -7.80
CA PRO A 146 -4.09 -17.53 -8.58
C PRO A 146 -5.54 -17.68 -8.06
N TYR A 147 -5.76 -18.46 -7.00
CA TYR A 147 -7.10 -18.80 -6.52
C TYR A 147 -7.69 -17.80 -5.53
N PHE A 148 -6.87 -16.89 -5.01
CA PHE A 148 -7.26 -15.91 -3.98
C PHE A 148 -6.93 -14.49 -4.43
N ASP A 149 -7.37 -13.52 -3.63
CA ASP A 149 -7.02 -12.12 -3.79
C ASP A 149 -5.50 -11.90 -3.73
N SER A 150 -5.00 -10.90 -4.47
CA SER A 150 -3.59 -10.54 -4.55
C SER A 150 -3.06 -9.87 -3.27
N MET A 151 -3.93 -9.47 -2.34
CA MET A 151 -3.54 -8.82 -1.09
C MET A 151 -2.80 -9.77 -0.15
N ILE A 152 -1.54 -9.45 0.15
CA ILE A 152 -0.69 -10.23 1.05
C ILE A 152 -0.52 -9.59 2.43
N ALA A 153 -0.70 -8.27 2.51
CA ALA A 153 -0.62 -7.53 3.75
C ALA A 153 -1.36 -6.19 3.69
N LYS A 154 -1.59 -5.62 4.87
CA LYS A 154 -2.02 -4.25 5.08
C LYS A 154 -0.99 -3.59 5.98
N ILE A 155 -0.47 -2.45 5.55
CA ILE A 155 0.43 -1.62 6.35
C ILE A 155 -0.40 -0.45 6.84
N ILE A 156 -0.63 -0.39 8.15
CA ILE A 156 -1.48 0.59 8.80
C ILE A 156 -0.62 1.45 9.71
N VAL A 157 -0.72 2.75 9.56
CA VAL A 157 0.15 3.72 10.22
C VAL A 157 -0.71 4.76 10.91
N HIS A 158 -0.32 5.13 12.13
CA HIS A 158 -0.95 6.20 12.91
C HIS A 158 -0.01 7.40 13.04
N GLY A 159 -0.60 8.59 13.02
CA GLY A 159 0.08 9.87 13.23
C GLY A 159 -0.74 10.82 14.09
N GLU A 160 -0.08 11.84 14.63
CA GLU A 160 -0.72 12.86 15.46
C GLU A 160 -1.64 13.78 14.65
N ASN A 161 -1.30 13.98 13.38
CA ASN A 161 -2.07 14.70 12.40
C ASN A 161 -1.86 14.06 11.02
N ARG A 162 -2.56 14.55 10.00
CA ARG A 162 -2.54 13.96 8.66
C ARG A 162 -1.16 14.01 8.01
N ASP A 163 -0.46 15.14 8.06
CA ASP A 163 0.87 15.28 7.45
C ASP A 163 1.90 14.35 8.12
N ASP A 164 1.89 14.29 9.46
CA ASP A 164 2.72 13.35 10.23
C ASP A 164 2.42 11.89 9.85
N CYS A 165 1.13 11.54 9.70
CA CYS A 165 0.72 10.20 9.30
C CYS A 165 1.18 9.86 7.87
N ILE A 166 1.10 10.80 6.93
CA ILE A 166 1.60 10.62 5.55
C ILE A 166 3.11 10.38 5.58
N ASP A 167 3.87 11.20 6.31
CA ASP A 167 5.32 11.11 6.36
C ASP A 167 5.80 9.81 7.04
N LYS A 168 5.14 9.41 8.13
CA LYS A 168 5.35 8.10 8.77
C LYS A 168 5.00 6.94 7.84
N THR A 169 3.90 7.05 7.08
CA THR A 169 3.50 6.02 6.12
C THR A 169 4.55 5.87 5.02
N LEU A 170 5.05 6.99 4.49
CA LEU A 170 6.13 6.97 3.50
C LEU A 170 7.41 6.32 4.02
N ASN A 171 7.72 6.45 5.32
CA ASN A 171 8.87 5.78 5.92
C ASN A 171 8.60 4.29 6.14
N ALA A 172 7.44 3.90 6.64
CA ALA A 172 7.05 2.50 6.77
C ALA A 172 7.07 1.76 5.41
N LEU A 173 6.60 2.40 4.35
CA LEU A 173 6.64 1.83 3.00
C LEU A 173 8.05 1.75 2.39
N LYS A 174 9.02 2.53 2.87
CA LYS A 174 10.44 2.38 2.48
C LYS A 174 11.11 1.18 3.17
N GLU A 175 10.70 0.88 4.40
CA GLU A 175 11.22 -0.26 5.15
C GLU A 175 10.64 -1.60 4.65
N PHE A 176 9.43 -1.57 4.10
CA PHE A 176 8.85 -2.73 3.44
C PHE A 176 9.69 -3.15 2.24
N SER A 177 10.03 -4.45 2.18
CA SER A 177 10.65 -5.03 0.99
C SER A 177 10.24 -6.47 0.80
N ILE A 178 10.16 -6.89 -0.46
CA ILE A 178 9.77 -8.24 -0.85
C ILE A 178 10.61 -8.69 -2.05
N SER A 179 11.02 -9.95 -2.06
CA SER A 179 11.78 -10.57 -3.14
C SER A 179 10.96 -11.70 -3.78
N GLY A 180 11.00 -11.77 -5.11
CA GLY A 180 10.31 -12.77 -5.93
C GLY A 180 9.03 -12.28 -6.62
N LEU A 181 8.32 -11.30 -6.04
CA LEU A 181 7.09 -10.73 -6.60
C LEU A 181 7.11 -9.20 -6.52
N LYS A 182 6.49 -8.55 -7.51
CA LYS A 182 6.18 -7.12 -7.50
C LYS A 182 4.95 -6.84 -6.63
N THR A 183 4.84 -5.59 -6.16
CA THR A 183 3.71 -5.16 -5.34
C THR A 183 3.22 -3.76 -5.69
N THR A 184 2.08 -3.38 -5.12
CA THR A 184 1.49 -2.04 -5.18
C THR A 184 2.22 -0.98 -4.34
N VAL A 185 3.21 -1.35 -3.53
CA VAL A 185 3.88 -0.41 -2.60
C VAL A 185 4.54 0.79 -3.28
N PRO A 186 5.26 0.64 -4.41
CA PRO A 186 5.79 1.80 -5.14
C PRO A 186 4.68 2.79 -5.56
N PHE A 187 3.53 2.27 -6.00
CA PHE A 187 2.38 3.08 -6.35
C PHE A 187 1.83 3.85 -5.14
N CYS A 188 1.67 3.18 -3.99
CA CYS A 188 1.22 3.85 -2.76
C CYS A 188 2.17 5.00 -2.36
N ARG A 189 3.49 4.79 -2.48
CA ARG A 189 4.50 5.84 -2.22
C ARG A 189 4.35 7.03 -3.16
N THR A 190 4.10 6.79 -4.45
CA THR A 190 3.88 7.85 -5.43
C THR A 190 2.62 8.66 -5.12
N VAL A 191 1.51 7.99 -4.79
CA VAL A 191 0.25 8.66 -4.41
C VAL A 191 0.43 9.54 -3.18
N LEU A 192 1.03 9.00 -2.11
CA LEU A 192 1.25 9.73 -0.85
C LEU A 192 2.18 10.95 -1.00
N ARG A 193 3.06 10.96 -2.01
CA ARG A 193 3.94 12.10 -2.34
C ARG A 193 3.26 13.15 -3.20
N SER A 194 2.17 12.81 -3.87
CA SER A 194 1.47 13.73 -4.77
C SER A 194 0.93 14.94 -4.00
N LYS A 195 0.92 16.09 -4.68
CA LYS A 195 0.41 17.33 -4.10
C LYS A 195 -1.08 17.21 -3.81
N GLU A 196 -1.82 16.62 -4.72
CA GLU A 196 -3.27 16.43 -4.65
C GLU A 196 -3.67 15.56 -3.47
N PHE A 197 -2.92 14.48 -3.19
CA PHE A 197 -3.17 13.66 -2.00
C PHE A 197 -2.91 14.45 -0.72
N ARG A 198 -1.79 15.18 -0.63
CA ARG A 198 -1.44 15.99 0.56
C ARG A 198 -2.43 17.13 0.81
N GLU A 199 -2.93 17.75 -0.25
CA GLU A 199 -3.93 18.83 -0.17
C GLU A 199 -5.39 18.33 -0.07
N ALA A 200 -5.60 17.01 -0.15
CA ALA A 200 -6.92 16.38 -0.12
C ALA A 200 -7.87 16.83 -1.25
N THR A 201 -7.33 17.08 -2.44
CA THR A 201 -8.06 17.55 -3.63
C THR A 201 -8.31 16.46 -4.68
N TYR A 202 -8.16 15.19 -4.31
CA TYR A 202 -8.37 14.04 -5.19
C TYR A 202 -9.84 13.58 -5.21
N THR A 203 -10.20 12.90 -6.29
CA THR A 203 -11.50 12.24 -6.48
C THR A 203 -11.30 10.75 -6.75
N THR A 204 -12.39 9.99 -6.84
CA THR A 204 -12.36 8.56 -7.19
C THR A 204 -11.78 8.29 -8.60
N HIS A 205 -11.76 9.30 -9.47
CA HIS A 205 -11.21 9.23 -10.82
C HIS A 205 -9.82 9.87 -10.97
N TRP A 206 -9.32 10.51 -9.91
CA TRP A 206 -8.06 11.26 -9.97
C TRP A 206 -6.90 10.39 -10.45
N ILE A 207 -6.79 9.16 -9.96
CA ILE A 207 -5.66 8.32 -10.33
C ILE A 207 -5.66 7.96 -11.81
N ASP A 208 -6.83 7.73 -12.41
CA ASP A 208 -6.96 7.39 -13.83
C ASP A 208 -6.52 8.55 -14.73
N SER A 209 -6.57 9.80 -14.24
CA SER A 209 -6.19 10.99 -15.02
C SER A 209 -4.73 11.39 -14.87
N VAL A 210 -4.07 11.04 -13.75
CA VAL A 210 -2.70 11.49 -13.46
C VAL A 210 -1.65 10.39 -13.50
N PHE A 211 -2.03 9.12 -13.37
CA PHE A 211 -1.06 8.03 -13.23
C PHE A 211 -0.35 7.73 -14.55
N THR A 212 0.97 7.85 -14.55
CA THR A 212 1.84 7.30 -15.58
C THR A 212 2.85 6.35 -14.96
N THR A 213 3.26 5.33 -15.72
CA THR A 213 4.22 4.31 -15.25
C THR A 213 5.57 4.92 -14.87
N ASP A 214 5.93 6.02 -15.52
CA ASP A 214 7.17 6.77 -15.28
C ASP A 214 7.22 7.36 -13.86
N MET A 215 6.06 7.61 -13.23
CA MET A 215 5.99 8.08 -11.84
C MET A 215 6.43 7.04 -10.81
N LEU A 216 6.63 5.80 -11.22
CA LEU A 216 7.13 4.71 -10.38
C LEU A 216 8.64 4.53 -10.51
N GLU A 217 9.28 5.21 -11.46
CA GLU A 217 10.72 5.14 -11.63
C GLU A 217 11.42 5.84 -10.46
N SER A 218 12.41 5.15 -9.88
CA SER A 218 13.27 5.70 -8.85
C SER A 218 14.69 5.77 -9.40
N GLU A 219 15.28 6.98 -9.39
CA GLU A 219 16.68 7.18 -9.77
C GLU A 219 17.63 6.32 -8.92
N ASP A 220 17.33 6.19 -7.63
CA ASP A 220 18.09 5.33 -6.71
C ASP A 220 18.02 3.86 -7.14
N GLU A 221 16.83 3.36 -7.50
CA GLU A 221 16.66 1.99 -7.99
C GLU A 221 17.37 1.77 -9.33
N ALA A 222 17.32 2.75 -10.24
CA ALA A 222 18.04 2.70 -11.51
C ALA A 222 19.56 2.66 -11.30
N MET A 223 20.09 3.48 -10.39
CA MET A 223 21.51 3.48 -10.01
C MET A 223 21.91 2.14 -9.37
N MET A 224 21.11 1.61 -8.45
CA MET A 224 21.35 0.32 -7.82
C MET A 224 21.32 -0.83 -8.82
N ALA A 225 20.39 -0.81 -9.77
CA ALA A 225 20.32 -1.78 -10.87
C ALA A 225 21.56 -1.69 -11.77
N ALA A 226 21.99 -0.47 -12.13
CA ALA A 226 23.21 -0.26 -12.92
C ALA A 226 24.46 -0.76 -12.18
N LEU A 227 24.57 -0.50 -10.88
CA LEU A 227 25.65 -1.01 -10.04
C LEU A 227 25.63 -2.54 -9.97
N ALA A 228 24.46 -3.15 -9.72
CA ALA A 228 24.31 -4.60 -9.66
C ALA A 228 24.66 -5.27 -11.00
N ALA A 229 24.22 -4.71 -12.12
CA ALA A 229 24.58 -5.16 -13.46
C ALA A 229 26.09 -5.06 -13.70
N THR A 230 26.71 -3.95 -13.29
CA THR A 230 28.16 -3.73 -13.39
C THR A 230 28.94 -4.75 -12.57
N ILE A 231 28.52 -5.01 -11.32
CA ILE A 231 29.15 -6.02 -10.45
C ILE A 231 29.00 -7.41 -11.05
N THR A 232 27.82 -7.74 -11.59
CA THR A 232 27.54 -9.05 -12.22
C THR A 232 28.42 -9.25 -13.45
N TYR A 233 28.46 -8.26 -14.35
CA TYR A 233 29.34 -8.27 -15.52
C TYR A 233 30.82 -8.39 -15.14
N ALA A 234 31.28 -7.64 -14.12
CA ALA A 234 32.66 -7.72 -13.66
C ALA A 234 33.00 -9.11 -13.10
N LYS A 235 32.08 -9.73 -12.35
CA LYS A 235 32.26 -11.11 -11.85
C LYS A 235 32.33 -12.13 -12.98
N GLU A 236 31.42 -12.05 -13.95
CA GLU A 236 31.44 -12.92 -15.13
C GLU A 236 32.72 -12.73 -15.93
N TYR A 237 33.11 -11.50 -16.23
CA TYR A 237 34.34 -11.19 -16.95
C TYR A 237 35.59 -11.73 -16.23
N LEU A 238 35.66 -11.57 -14.90
CA LEU A 238 36.76 -12.08 -14.09
C LEU A 238 36.79 -13.61 -14.04
N GLN A 239 35.63 -14.29 -13.97
CA GLN A 239 35.55 -15.75 -14.09
C GLN A 239 35.99 -16.23 -15.49
N TYR A 240 35.58 -15.54 -16.56
CA TYR A 240 36.05 -15.83 -17.92
C TYR A 240 37.57 -15.65 -18.08
N SER A 241 38.17 -14.69 -17.36
CA SER A 241 39.62 -14.50 -17.36
C SER A 241 40.39 -15.56 -16.56
N SER A 242 39.77 -16.19 -15.56
CA SER A 242 40.38 -17.29 -14.80
C SER A 242 40.24 -18.65 -15.48
N ASP A 243 39.16 -18.86 -16.24
CA ASP A 243 38.89 -20.12 -16.96
C ASP A 243 39.44 -20.14 -18.40
N SER A 244 39.91 -19.00 -18.91
CA SER A 244 40.64 -18.98 -20.18
C SER A 244 42.04 -19.56 -20.01
N PRO A 245 42.41 -20.64 -20.73
CA PRO A 245 43.80 -21.05 -20.77
C PRO A 245 44.61 -19.87 -21.32
N MET A 246 45.57 -19.38 -20.54
CA MET A 246 46.43 -18.24 -20.84
C MET A 246 46.78 -18.18 -22.34
N PHE A 247 46.04 -17.39 -23.11
CA PHE A 247 46.55 -16.91 -24.39
C PHE A 247 47.49 -15.77 -24.03
N LYS A 248 48.77 -16.13 -23.82
CA LYS A 248 49.85 -15.14 -23.76
C LYS A 248 49.77 -14.30 -25.01
N SER A 249 49.28 -13.06 -24.83
CA SER A 249 49.62 -11.86 -25.58
C SER A 249 50.40 -12.12 -26.88
N GLU A 250 49.69 -12.21 -28.01
CA GLU A 250 50.25 -11.67 -29.24
C GLU A 250 49.94 -10.18 -29.23
N SER A 251 50.99 -9.38 -29.03
CA SER A 251 50.96 -7.92 -29.16
C SER A 251 50.10 -7.50 -30.35
N LEU A 252 49.21 -6.52 -30.15
CA LEU A 252 48.40 -5.89 -31.19
C LEU A 252 49.29 -5.45 -32.37
N ASN A 253 49.43 -6.33 -33.36
CA ASN A 253 50.10 -6.01 -34.60
C ASN A 253 49.13 -5.21 -35.46
N VAL A 254 49.64 -4.14 -36.09
CA VAL A 254 48.94 -3.23 -37.01
C VAL A 254 48.03 -3.97 -38.01
N TRP A 255 48.41 -5.18 -38.42
CA TRP A 255 47.60 -6.01 -39.32
C TRP A 255 46.25 -6.44 -38.73
N VAL A 256 46.20 -6.79 -37.44
CA VAL A 256 44.97 -7.20 -36.74
C VAL A 256 44.04 -6.00 -36.54
N LEU A 257 44.60 -4.81 -36.31
CA LEU A 257 43.83 -3.56 -36.19
C LEU A 257 43.15 -3.20 -37.52
N ASN A 258 43.89 -3.31 -38.63
CA ASN A 258 43.41 -2.92 -39.96
C ASN A 258 42.26 -3.82 -40.45
N LYS A 259 42.20 -5.06 -40.00
CA LYS A 259 41.13 -6.01 -40.32
C LYS A 259 39.82 -5.76 -39.55
N ARG A 260 39.89 -5.08 -38.39
CA ARG A 260 38.73 -4.76 -37.54
C ARG A 260 38.10 -3.42 -37.88
N ILE A 261 38.89 -2.45 -38.36
CA ILE A 261 38.40 -1.12 -38.74
C ILE A 261 37.67 -1.13 -40.10
N ASN A 262 38.05 -2.02 -41.02
CA ASN A 262 37.48 -2.09 -42.36
C ASN A 262 36.30 -3.07 -42.49
N LYS A 263 35.49 -3.24 -41.43
CA LYS A 263 34.26 -4.04 -41.44
C LYS A 263 33.06 -3.19 -41.09
#